data_AF-A0A3D0NL68-F1
#
_entry.id   AF-A0A3D0NL68-F1
#
_cell.length_a   1.000
_cell.length_b   1.000
_cell.length_c   1.000
_cell.angle_alpha   90.00
_cell.angle_beta   90.00
_cell.angle_gamma   90.00
#
_symmetry.space_group_name_H-M   'P 1'
#
loop_
_entity.id
_entity.type
_entity.pdbx_description
1 polymer ?
#
loop_
_entity_poly.entity_id
_entity_poly.type
_entity_poly.pdbx_seq_one_letter_code
_entity_poly.pdbx_strand_id
1 'polypeptide(L)' 'AILYVERPSQKGIVIGRGGARLKEVGSNARRQIEKLLGTQIYLELRVKVAKDWQQDPKLLGRLGF' A
#
# COMPACT_ATOMS: atom_id res chain seq x y z
N ALA A 1 -0.51 -6.44 -3.58
CA ALA A 1 0.37 -5.89 -2.52
C ALA A 1 -0.46 -5.37 -1.34
N ILE A 2 0.13 -5.28 -0.15
CA ILE A 2 -0.52 -4.79 1.08
C ILE A 2 0.14 -3.49 1.52
N LEU A 3 -0.67 -2.44 1.74
CA LEU A 3 -0.24 -1.21 2.39
C LEU A 3 -0.65 -1.29 3.87
N TYR A 4 0.33 -1.24 4.76
CA TYR A 4 0.08 -1.23 6.20
C TYR A 4 -0.03 0.18 6.73
N VAL A 5 -1.02 0.40 7.60
CA VAL A 5 -1.20 1.63 8.36
C VAL A 5 -1.36 1.27 9.83
N GLU A 6 -1.03 2.20 10.71
CA GLU A 6 -1.04 1.98 12.15
C GLU A 6 -2.43 2.20 12.76
N ARG A 7 -3.17 3.19 12.25
CA ARG A 7 -4.47 3.60 12.79
C ARG A 7 -5.60 3.46 11.77
N PRO A 8 -6.83 3.09 12.18
CA PRO A 8 -8.00 3.05 11.29
C PRO A 8 -8.28 4.38 10.58
N SER A 9 -8.02 5.53 11.23
CA SER A 9 -8.20 6.85 10.61
C SER A 9 -7.28 7.06 9.39
N GLN A 10 -6.05 6.52 9.44
CA GLN A 10 -5.11 6.56 8.32
C GLN A 10 -5.60 5.74 7.14
N LYS A 11 -6.30 4.61 7.39
CA LYS A 11 -6.90 3.80 6.31
C LYS A 11 -7.85 4.64 5.45
N GLY A 12 -8.69 5.47 6.08
CA GLY A 12 -9.57 6.38 5.35
C GLY A 12 -8.81 7.41 4.51
N ILE A 13 -7.73 7.99 5.07
CA ILE A 13 -6.87 8.97 4.38
C ILE A 13 -6.17 8.37 3.16
N VAL A 14 -5.68 7.12 3.27
CA VAL A 14 -4.99 6.40 2.20
C VAL A 14 -5.96 5.99 1.09
N ILE A 15 -7.15 5.52 1.44
CA ILE A 15 -8.18 5.17 0.46
C ILE A 15 -8.67 6.43 -0.28
N GLY A 16 -8.91 7.51 0.46
CA GLY A 16 -9.46 8.75 -0.08
C GLY A 16 -10.95 8.62 -0.42
N ARG A 17 -11.58 9.74 -0.80
CA ARG A 17 -13.01 9.78 -1.15
C ARG A 17 -13.30 8.85 -2.32
N GLY A 18 -14.19 7.87 -2.13
CA GLY A 18 -14.53 6.89 -3.16
C GLY A 18 -13.34 6.05 -3.67
N GLY A 19 -12.23 5.95 -2.91
CA GLY A 19 -11.04 5.24 -3.35
C GLY A 19 -10.12 6.02 -4.31
N ALA A 20 -10.39 7.30 -4.56
CA ALA A 20 -9.66 8.09 -5.56
C ALA A 20 -8.14 8.13 -5.31
N ARG A 21 -7.74 8.28 -4.05
CA ARG A 21 -6.31 8.37 -3.68
C ARG A 21 -5.60 7.03 -3.88
N LEU A 22 -6.21 5.93 -3.46
CA LEU A 22 -5.64 4.59 -3.64
C LEU A 22 -5.53 4.23 -5.13
N LYS A 23 -6.50 4.65 -5.94
CA LYS A 23 -6.49 4.47 -7.40
C LYS A 23 -5.35 5.25 -8.06
N GLU A 24 -5.10 6.48 -7.63
CA GLU A 24 -3.99 7.30 -8.12
C GLU A 24 -2.65 6.65 -7.80
N VAL A 25 -2.44 6.25 -6.54
CA VAL A 25 -1.22 5.55 -6.10
C VAL A 25 -1.02 4.25 -6.88
N GLY A 26 -2.07 3.44 -7.03
CA GLY A 26 -2.00 2.19 -7.79
C GLY A 26 -1.70 2.41 -9.27
N SER A 27 -2.26 3.45 -9.88
CA SER A 27 -2.01 3.79 -11.29
C SER A 27 -0.56 4.25 -11.51
N ASN A 28 -0.03 5.06 -10.58
CA ASN A 28 1.36 5.51 -10.62
C ASN A 28 2.33 4.34 -10.43
N ALA A 29 2.10 3.50 -9.42
CA ALA A 29 2.93 2.32 -9.15
C ALA A 29 2.90 1.33 -10.32
N ARG A 30 1.70 1.02 -10.85
CA ARG A 30 1.54 0.13 -12.00
C ARG A 30 2.35 0.64 -13.20
N ARG A 31 2.21 1.92 -13.57
CA ARG A 31 2.97 2.50 -14.69
C ARG A 31 4.49 2.40 -14.51
N GLN A 32 5.00 2.59 -13.29
CA GLN A 32 6.43 2.44 -13.02
C GLN A 32 6.87 0.99 -13.17
N ILE A 33 6.10 0.04 -12.62
CA ILE A 33 6.40 -1.39 -12.71
C ILE A 33 6.35 -1.87 -14.17
N GLU A 34 5.33 -1.47 -14.94
CA GLU A 34 5.22 -1.81 -16.36
C GLU A 34 6.41 -1.28 -17.18
N LYS A 35 6.89 -0.08 -16.88
CA LYS A 35 8.10 0.48 -17.51
C LYS A 35 9.36 -0.32 -17.18
N LEU A 36 9.48 -0.81 -15.95
CA LEU A 36 10.62 -1.62 -15.52
C LEU A 36 10.59 -3.03 -16.12
N LEU A 37 9.40 -3.63 -16.25
CA LEU A 37 9.24 -5.00 -16.72
C LEU A 37 9.03 -5.12 -18.23
N GLY A 38 8.68 -4.02 -18.93
CA GLY A 38 8.39 -4.03 -20.36
C GLY A 38 7.10 -4.76 -20.74
N THR A 39 6.24 -5.09 -19.78
CA THR A 39 4.98 -5.80 -19.99
C THR A 39 3.84 -5.18 -19.20
N GLN A 40 2.61 -5.38 -19.65
CA GLN A 40 1.41 -5.01 -18.90
C GLN A 40 1.25 -5.88 -17.66
N ILE A 41 0.79 -5.27 -16.57
CA ILE A 41 0.56 -5.99 -15.31
C ILE A 41 -0.75 -5.55 -14.64
N TYR A 42 -1.34 -6.47 -13.90
CA TYR A 42 -2.45 -6.17 -13.00
C TYR A 42 -1.92 -5.97 -11.57
N LEU A 43 -2.11 -4.77 -11.02
CA LEU A 43 -1.69 -4.44 -9.66
C LEU A 43 -2.91 -4.25 -8.75
N GLU A 44 -3.11 -5.20 -7.83
CA GLU A 44 -4.09 -5.07 -6.75
C GLU A 44 -3.42 -4.51 -5.48
N LEU A 45 -4.00 -3.45 -4.91
CA LEU A 45 -3.57 -2.84 -3.65
C LEU A 45 -4.64 -2.99 -2.57
N ARG A 46 -4.26 -3.44 -1.38
CA ARG A 46 -5.15 -3.55 -0.21
C ARG A 46 -4.55 -2.80 0.98
N VAL A 47 -5.37 -2.04 1.70
CA VAL A 47 -4.94 -1.34 2.92
C VAL A 47 -5.33 -2.14 4.15
N LYS A 48 -4.34 -2.53 4.97
CA LYS A 48 -4.53 -3.24 6.25
C LYS A 48 -4.08 -2.36 7.40
N VAL A 49 -4.83 -2.40 8.49
CA VAL A 49 -4.42 -1.77 9.75
C VAL A 49 -3.63 -2.82 10.54
N ALA A 50 -2.41 -2.49 10.93
CA ALA A 50 -1.59 -3.26 11.86
C ALA A 50 -1.23 -2.31 13.01
N LYS A 51 -1.82 -2.50 14.18
CA LYS A 51 -1.60 -1.58 15.31
C LYS A 51 -0.15 -1.71 15.80
N ASP A 52 0.49 -0.58 16.11
CA ASP A 52 1.82 -0.49 16.73
C ASP A 52 2.93 -1.23 15.94
N TRP A 53 2.74 -1.47 14.63
CA TRP A 53 3.66 -2.29 13.83
C TRP A 53 5.06 -1.71 13.73
N GLN A 54 5.17 -0.38 13.85
CA GLN A 54 6.46 0.33 13.81
C GLN A 54 7.29 0.08 15.07
N GLN A 55 6.67 -0.33 16.18
CA GLN A 55 7.34 -0.58 17.45
C GLN A 55 7.54 -2.08 17.73
N ASP A 56 6.93 -2.96 16.94
CA ASP A 56 7.10 -4.41 17.07
C ASP A 56 8.25 -4.89 16.18
N PRO A 57 9.41 -5.29 16.76
CA PRO A 57 10.56 -5.75 15.99
C PRO A 57 10.25 -6.96 15.11
N LYS A 58 9.29 -7.81 15.50
CA LYS A 58 8.88 -8.96 14.68
C LYS A 58 8.11 -8.50 13.45
N LEU A 59 7.28 -7.46 13.57
CA LEU A 59 6.54 -6.91 12.43
C LEU A 59 7.47 -6.11 11.52
N LEU A 60 8.41 -5.34 12.07
CA LEU A 60 9.45 -4.67 11.28
C LEU A 60 10.22 -5.67 10.41
N GLY A 61 10.76 -6.73 11.02
CA GLY A 61 11.48 -7.77 10.28
C GLY A 61 10.64 -8.47 9.21
N ARG A 62 9.34 -8.70 9.47
CA ARG A 62 8.41 -9.26 8.46
C ARG A 62 8.11 -8.30 7.30
N LEU A 63 8.16 -7.00 7.55
CA LEU A 63 7.93 -5.96 6.54
C LEU A 63 9.20 -5.59 5.77
N GLY A 64 10.35 -6.14 6.17
CA GLY A 64 11.63 -5.92 5.51
C GLY A 64 12.37 -4.67 6.00
N PHE A 65 12.08 -4.22 7.23
CA PHE A 65 12.82 -3.17 7.92
C PHE A 65 13.83 -3.76 8.92
#